data_AF-A0A2G6FF01-F1
#
_entry.id   AF-A0A2G6FF01-F1
#
_cell.length_a   1.000
_cell.length_b   1.000
_cell.length_c   1.000
_cell.angle_alpha   90.00
_cell.angle_beta   90.00
_cell.angle_gamma   90.00
#
_symmetry.space_group_name_H-M   'P 1'
#
loop_
_entity.id
_entity.type
_entity.pdbx_description
1 polymer ?
#
loop_
_entity_poly.entity_id
_entity_poly.type
_entity_poly.pdbx_seq_one_letter_code
_entity_poly.pdbx_strand_id
1 'polypeptide(L)'
;RDEALAEVTRMFASKTYRKKMNQLQKRFSRPDTIQAGPEAGECSRGFGSALILKRYAQVCRIAATIDDSTEDEIVHQLRISCKKLRYLMEFLTPLFPSAEMKGLIKRLKKLQDNLGKFNDFSVQQNFLRQIVLDDLQHFNKHELEVTEAIGALTAMLFRLQQKERAQVMKNFAKFNSEETKAMFTALFQKEEGA
;
A
#
# COMPACT_ATOMS: atom_id res chain seq x y z
N ARG A 1 -19.49 -7.71 -12.34
CA ARG A 1 -18.83 -6.43 -12.72
C ARG A 1 -19.86 -5.33 -12.95
N ASP A 2 -20.87 -5.56 -13.78
CA ASP A 2 -21.86 -4.52 -14.13
C ASP A 2 -22.72 -4.09 -12.93
N GLU A 3 -23.04 -5.03 -12.04
CA GLU A 3 -23.74 -4.72 -10.78
C GLU A 3 -22.92 -3.78 -9.87
N ALA A 4 -21.64 -4.08 -9.66
CA ALA A 4 -20.74 -3.22 -8.89
C ALA A 4 -20.59 -1.82 -9.53
N LEU A 5 -20.54 -1.74 -10.87
CA LEU A 5 -20.53 -0.46 -11.58
C LEU A 5 -21.83 0.32 -11.37
N ALA A 6 -22.98 -0.36 -11.45
CA ALA A 6 -24.29 0.25 -11.21
C ALA A 6 -24.44 0.73 -9.76
N GLU A 7 -23.90 -0.01 -8.79
CA GLU A 7 -23.85 0.38 -7.38
C GLU A 7 -23.02 1.65 -7.17
N VAL A 8 -21.79 1.69 -7.68
CA VAL A 8 -20.91 2.87 -7.58
C VAL A 8 -21.55 4.09 -8.26
N THR A 9 -22.19 3.90 -9.42
CA THR A 9 -22.89 4.97 -10.15
C THR A 9 -24.04 5.53 -9.32
N ARG A 10 -24.88 4.68 -8.74
CA ARG A 10 -25.95 5.09 -7.82
C ARG A 10 -25.41 5.82 -6.60
N MET A 11 -24.31 5.34 -6.03
CA MET A 11 -23.64 5.98 -4.89
C MET A 11 -23.18 7.40 -5.24
N PHE A 12 -22.50 7.61 -6.36
CA PHE A 12 -22.04 8.95 -6.78
C PHE A 12 -23.18 9.90 -7.15
N ALA A 13 -24.29 9.38 -7.68
CA ALA A 13 -25.48 10.17 -7.95
C ALA A 13 -26.26 10.55 -6.67
N SER A 14 -25.98 9.90 -5.54
CA SER A 14 -26.74 10.07 -4.30
C SER A 14 -26.59 11.49 -3.70
N LYS A 15 -27.68 11.98 -3.10
CA LYS A 15 -27.66 13.24 -2.32
C LYS A 15 -26.64 13.18 -1.18
N THR A 16 -26.49 12.01 -0.56
CA THR A 16 -25.55 11.76 0.54
C THR A 16 -24.10 11.98 0.11
N TYR A 17 -23.70 11.41 -1.03
CA TYR A 17 -22.34 11.59 -1.57
C TYR A 17 -22.08 13.06 -1.91
N ARG A 18 -23.01 13.71 -2.61
CA ARG A 18 -22.89 15.14 -2.95
C ARG A 18 -22.78 16.02 -1.70
N LYS A 19 -23.56 15.75 -0.66
CA LYS A 19 -23.49 16.46 0.62
C LYS A 19 -22.12 16.31 1.27
N LYS A 20 -21.56 15.08 1.31
CA LYS A 20 -20.21 14.82 1.84
C LYS A 20 -19.13 15.58 1.05
N MET A 21 -19.19 15.55 -0.27
CA MET A 21 -18.23 16.28 -1.13
C MET A 21 -18.31 17.80 -0.92
N ASN A 22 -19.51 18.35 -0.85
CA ASN A 22 -19.70 19.78 -0.57
C ASN A 22 -19.16 20.18 0.81
N GLN A 23 -19.33 19.32 1.83
CA GLN A 23 -18.77 19.54 3.16
C GLN A 23 -17.24 19.55 3.15
N LEU A 24 -16.62 18.60 2.43
CA LEU A 24 -15.16 18.56 2.27
C LEU A 24 -14.65 19.79 1.53
N GLN A 25 -15.24 20.15 0.40
CA GLN A 25 -14.84 21.33 -0.36
C GLN A 25 -14.98 22.61 0.48
N LYS A 26 -16.07 22.76 1.24
CA LYS A 26 -16.25 23.90 2.14
C LYS A 26 -15.17 23.94 3.22
N ARG A 27 -14.79 22.79 3.80
CA ARG A 27 -13.75 22.69 4.83
C ARG A 27 -12.33 23.01 4.34
N PHE A 28 -12.04 22.84 3.06
CA PHE A 28 -10.73 23.16 2.48
C PHE A 28 -10.76 24.43 1.61
N SER A 29 -11.88 25.17 1.63
CA SER A 29 -12.05 26.38 0.80
C SER A 29 -11.23 27.57 1.29
N ARG A 30 -10.95 27.64 2.59
CA ARG A 30 -10.16 28.72 3.19
C ARG A 30 -9.30 28.21 4.35
N PRO A 31 -8.10 28.77 4.58
CA PRO A 31 -7.21 28.33 5.66
C PRO A 31 -7.81 28.43 7.06
N ASP A 32 -8.64 29.46 7.30
CA ASP A 32 -9.31 29.74 8.59
C ASP A 32 -10.42 28.73 8.95
N THR A 33 -10.84 27.88 8.00
CA THR A 33 -11.85 26.84 8.26
C THR A 33 -11.27 25.56 8.87
N ILE A 34 -9.94 25.46 8.97
CA ILE A 34 -9.24 24.32 9.52
C ILE A 34 -8.64 24.71 10.86
N GLN A 35 -9.12 24.05 11.93
CA GLN A 35 -8.52 24.20 13.25
C GLN A 35 -7.07 23.69 13.23
N ALA A 36 -6.17 24.53 13.75
CA ALA A 36 -4.77 24.16 13.94
C ALA A 36 -4.66 22.91 14.81
N GLY A 37 -3.96 21.89 14.30
CA GLY A 37 -3.56 20.73 15.08
C GLY A 37 -2.36 21.05 15.99
N PRO A 38 -1.96 20.10 16.86
CA PRO A 38 -0.83 20.28 17.79
C PRO A 38 0.45 20.74 17.08
N GLU A 39 0.75 20.16 15.92
CA GLU A 39 2.00 20.42 15.18
C GLU A 39 1.83 21.46 14.06
N ALA A 40 0.74 22.24 14.07
CA ALA A 40 0.46 23.21 13.02
C ALA A 40 1.46 24.39 12.98
N GLY A 41 2.19 24.62 14.08
CA GLY A 41 3.23 25.65 14.16
C GLY A 41 4.61 25.19 13.66
N GLU A 42 4.79 23.90 13.36
CA GLU A 42 6.09 23.38 12.90
C GLU A 42 6.36 23.74 11.43
N CYS A 43 7.64 23.91 11.09
CA CYS A 43 8.06 24.05 9.70
C CYS A 43 7.66 22.80 8.90
N SER A 44 6.91 22.97 7.81
CA SER A 44 6.37 21.86 7.02
C SER A 44 7.45 20.90 6.51
N ARG A 45 8.63 21.43 6.19
CA ARG A 45 9.78 20.63 5.75
C ARG A 45 10.35 19.81 6.89
N GLY A 46 10.57 20.40 8.07
CA GLY A 46 11.06 19.71 9.26
C GLY A 46 10.11 18.60 9.74
N PHE A 47 8.82 18.94 9.87
CA PHE A 47 7.77 17.97 10.20
C PHE A 47 7.69 16.85 9.16
N GLY A 48 7.74 17.20 7.87
CA GLY A 48 7.74 16.25 6.76
C GLY A 48 8.91 15.28 6.80
N SER A 49 10.12 15.78 7.05
CA SER A 49 11.34 14.98 7.21
C SER A 49 11.22 13.98 8.37
N ALA A 50 10.83 14.45 9.55
CA ALA A 50 10.63 13.59 10.72
C ALA A 50 9.59 12.48 10.46
N LEU A 51 8.49 12.84 9.79
CA LEU A 51 7.43 11.89 9.46
C LEU A 51 7.89 10.85 8.42
N ILE A 52 8.64 11.27 7.39
CA ILE A 52 9.22 10.35 6.39
C ILE A 52 10.18 9.38 7.05
N LEU A 53 11.11 9.86 7.89
CA LEU A 53 12.06 9.01 8.61
C LEU A 53 11.36 8.01 9.54
N LYS A 54 10.33 8.45 10.28
CA LYS A 54 9.50 7.57 11.12
C LYS A 54 8.85 6.45 10.30
N ARG A 55 8.30 6.79 9.12
CA ARG A 55 7.66 5.80 8.23
C ARG A 55 8.69 4.88 7.57
N TYR A 56 9.85 5.39 7.20
CA TYR A 56 10.94 4.58 6.67
C TYR A 56 11.43 3.57 7.71
N ALA A 57 11.69 4.00 8.95
CA ALA A 57 12.05 3.11 10.04
C ALA A 57 10.98 2.04 10.31
N GLN A 58 9.69 2.40 10.20
CA GLN A 58 8.60 1.43 10.30
C GLN A 58 8.65 0.37 9.20
N VAL A 59 8.89 0.78 7.94
CA VAL A 59 9.05 -0.15 6.82
C VAL A 59 10.21 -1.10 7.06
N CYS A 60 11.38 -0.58 7.46
CA CYS A 60 12.55 -1.41 7.72
C CYS A 60 12.34 -2.40 8.86
N ARG A 61 11.64 -1.99 9.94
CA ARG A 61 11.34 -2.86 11.07
C ARG A 61 10.43 -4.03 10.68
N ILE A 62 9.34 -3.76 9.97
CA ILE A 62 8.40 -4.82 9.54
C ILE A 62 9.11 -5.76 8.57
N ALA A 63 9.85 -5.22 7.61
CA ALA A 63 10.50 -6.05 6.61
C ALA A 63 11.66 -6.89 7.17
N ALA A 64 12.29 -6.46 8.27
CA ALA A 64 13.30 -7.26 8.98
C ALA A 64 12.71 -8.52 9.63
N THR A 65 11.40 -8.58 9.86
CA THR A 65 10.73 -9.76 10.41
C THR A 65 10.20 -10.70 9.32
N ILE A 66 10.42 -10.40 8.03
CA ILE A 66 9.89 -11.21 6.93
C ILE A 66 10.90 -12.27 6.51
N ASP A 67 10.45 -13.52 6.58
CA ASP A 67 11.10 -14.70 6.06
C ASP A 67 10.10 -15.59 5.29
N ASP A 68 10.56 -16.78 4.91
CA ASP A 68 9.77 -17.77 4.17
C ASP A 68 8.59 -18.35 4.99
N SER A 69 8.64 -18.25 6.32
CA SER A 69 7.62 -18.77 7.26
C SER A 69 6.64 -17.70 7.73
N THR A 70 6.92 -16.43 7.47
CA THR A 70 6.14 -15.30 7.96
C THR A 70 4.73 -15.28 7.39
N GLU A 71 3.73 -15.06 8.24
CA GLU A 71 2.34 -14.96 7.84
C GLU A 71 2.11 -13.90 6.75
N ASP A 72 1.21 -14.20 5.80
CA ASP A 72 0.87 -13.31 4.68
C ASP A 72 0.39 -11.92 5.15
N GLU A 73 -0.25 -11.84 6.31
CA GLU A 73 -0.75 -10.58 6.89
C GLU A 73 0.38 -9.61 7.24
N ILE A 74 1.55 -10.11 7.66
CA ILE A 74 2.71 -9.25 7.93
C ILE A 74 3.27 -8.68 6.61
N VAL A 75 3.29 -9.49 5.55
CA VAL A 75 3.67 -9.02 4.20
C VAL A 75 2.66 -7.99 3.68
N HIS A 76 1.36 -8.19 3.96
CA HIS A 76 0.30 -7.22 3.68
C HIS A 76 0.52 -5.89 4.43
N GLN A 77 0.86 -5.97 5.72
CA GLN A 77 1.16 -4.81 6.55
C GLN A 77 2.38 -4.02 6.03
N LEU A 78 3.42 -4.73 5.56
CA LEU A 78 4.55 -4.10 4.88
C LEU A 78 4.09 -3.34 3.64
N ARG A 79 3.26 -3.95 2.79
CA ARG A 79 2.70 -3.29 1.59
C ARG A 79 1.97 -1.99 1.94
N ILE A 80 1.11 -2.01 2.96
CA ILE A 80 0.41 -0.80 3.42
C ILE A 80 1.41 0.26 3.88
N SER A 81 2.43 -0.14 4.66
CA SER A 81 3.45 0.78 5.18
C SER A 81 4.27 1.41 4.07
N CYS A 82 4.67 0.63 3.06
CA CYS A 82 5.34 1.12 1.85
C CYS A 82 4.46 2.11 1.07
N LYS A 83 3.16 1.83 0.89
CA LYS A 83 2.23 2.76 0.23
C LYS A 83 2.13 4.08 1.00
N LYS A 84 1.99 4.02 2.32
CA LYS A 84 1.94 5.21 3.18
C LYS A 84 3.21 6.05 3.06
N LEU A 85 4.38 5.42 3.09
CA LEU A 85 5.66 6.09 2.87
C LEU A 85 5.72 6.76 1.49
N ARG A 86 5.31 6.06 0.43
CA ARG A 86 5.31 6.62 -0.93
C ARG A 86 4.36 7.80 -1.06
N TYR A 87 3.12 7.69 -0.59
CA TYR A 87 2.16 8.79 -0.67
C TYR A 87 2.64 10.02 0.08
N LEU A 88 3.27 9.82 1.24
CA LEU A 88 3.88 10.90 2.00
C LEU A 88 5.01 11.57 1.22
N MET A 89 5.93 10.79 0.64
CA MET A 89 7.03 11.30 -0.18
C MET A 89 6.54 12.01 -1.46
N GLU A 90 5.54 11.46 -2.15
CA GLU A 90 4.92 12.06 -3.33
C GLU A 90 4.24 13.40 -2.97
N PHE A 91 3.51 13.44 -1.86
CA PHE A 91 2.86 14.66 -1.37
C PHE A 91 3.86 15.75 -0.98
N LEU A 92 4.93 15.38 -0.28
CA LEU A 92 5.94 16.33 0.19
C LEU A 92 7.03 16.62 -0.85
N THR A 93 6.98 16.01 -2.04
CA THR A 93 7.97 16.24 -3.10
C THR A 93 8.28 17.72 -3.37
N PRO A 94 7.30 18.66 -3.39
CA PRO A 94 7.58 20.08 -3.59
C PRO A 94 8.48 20.73 -2.52
N LEU A 95 8.63 20.12 -1.33
CA LEU A 95 9.45 20.64 -0.23
C LEU A 95 10.92 20.18 -0.28
N PHE A 96 11.28 19.31 -1.23
CA PHE A 96 12.59 18.67 -1.31
C PHE A 96 13.16 18.73 -2.74
N PRO A 97 14.49 18.60 -2.89
CA PRO A 97 15.12 18.39 -4.19
C PRO A 97 14.45 17.26 -5.00
N SER A 98 13.87 17.63 -6.14
CA SER A 98 12.98 16.74 -6.90
C SER A 98 13.69 15.50 -7.43
N ALA A 99 14.97 15.60 -7.79
CA ALA A 99 15.73 14.49 -8.37
C ALA A 99 15.97 13.38 -7.34
N GLU A 100 16.38 13.76 -6.14
CA GLU A 100 16.67 12.88 -5.01
C GLU A 100 15.39 12.21 -4.51
N MET A 101 14.32 12.99 -4.36
CA MET A 101 13.00 12.47 -3.98
C MET A 101 12.48 11.45 -5.01
N LYS A 102 12.56 11.76 -6.31
CA LYS A 102 12.18 10.82 -7.39
C LYS A 102 13.05 9.56 -7.38
N GLY A 103 14.34 9.69 -7.09
CA GLY A 103 15.26 8.56 -6.93
C GLY A 103 14.83 7.59 -5.84
N LEU A 104 14.51 8.10 -4.65
CA LEU A 104 14.02 7.28 -3.53
C LEU A 104 12.64 6.67 -3.82
N ILE A 105 11.71 7.45 -4.39
CA ILE A 105 10.38 6.95 -4.79
C ILE A 105 10.51 5.81 -5.80
N LYS A 106 11.43 5.92 -6.77
CA LYS A 106 11.68 4.86 -7.77
C LYS A 106 12.16 3.56 -7.11
N ARG A 107 13.06 3.63 -6.12
CA ARG A 107 13.51 2.46 -5.36
C ARG A 107 12.37 1.83 -4.57
N LEU A 108 11.56 2.66 -3.91
CA LEU A 108 10.39 2.21 -3.15
C LEU A 108 9.31 1.57 -4.05
N LYS A 109 9.08 2.11 -5.25
CA LYS A 109 8.14 1.54 -6.22
C LYS A 109 8.53 0.12 -6.63
N LYS A 110 9.82 -0.16 -6.87
CA LYS A 110 10.29 -1.52 -7.19
C LYS A 110 9.94 -2.53 -6.09
N LEU A 111 10.09 -2.15 -4.82
CA LEU A 111 9.66 -3.00 -3.69
C LEU A 111 8.13 -3.17 -3.68
N GLN A 112 7.38 -2.10 -3.95
CA GLN A 112 5.92 -2.14 -4.00
C GLN A 112 5.36 -3.01 -5.13
N ASP A 113 6.04 -3.10 -6.27
CA ASP A 113 5.57 -3.90 -7.41
C ASP A 113 5.49 -5.39 -7.03
N ASN A 114 6.51 -5.93 -6.34
CA ASN A 114 6.49 -7.32 -5.86
C ASN A 114 5.49 -7.54 -4.71
N LEU A 115 5.42 -6.59 -3.77
CA LEU A 115 4.41 -6.62 -2.70
C LEU A 115 2.99 -6.57 -3.28
N GLY A 116 2.81 -5.84 -4.38
CA GLY A 116 1.56 -5.79 -5.15
C GLY A 116 1.19 -7.17 -5.70
N LYS A 117 2.09 -7.80 -6.46
CA LYS A 117 1.85 -9.13 -7.03
C LYS A 117 1.59 -10.19 -5.96
N PHE A 118 2.38 -10.20 -4.89
CA PHE A 118 2.17 -11.11 -3.76
C PHE A 118 0.75 -10.96 -3.19
N ASN A 119 0.31 -9.72 -2.97
CA ASN A 119 -1.01 -9.42 -2.46
C ASN A 119 -2.12 -9.82 -3.45
N ASP A 120 -1.92 -9.54 -4.74
CA ASP A 120 -2.89 -9.88 -5.78
C ASP A 120 -3.13 -11.40 -5.83
N PHE A 121 -2.07 -12.21 -5.71
CA PHE A 121 -2.21 -13.66 -5.63
C PHE A 121 -2.91 -14.13 -4.35
N SER A 122 -2.67 -13.48 -3.21
CA SER A 122 -3.39 -13.77 -1.96
C SER A 122 -4.89 -13.47 -2.09
N VAL A 123 -5.24 -12.31 -2.65
CA VAL A 123 -6.64 -11.90 -2.88
C VAL A 123 -7.32 -12.84 -3.89
N GLN A 124 -6.64 -13.23 -4.97
CA GLN A 124 -7.20 -14.18 -5.95
C GLN A 124 -7.45 -15.56 -5.36
N GLN A 125 -6.54 -16.08 -4.51
CA GLN A 125 -6.76 -17.35 -3.80
C GLN A 125 -7.98 -17.28 -2.88
N ASN A 126 -8.13 -16.19 -2.13
CA ASN A 126 -9.29 -16.01 -1.25
C ASN A 126 -10.59 -15.88 -2.04
N PHE A 127 -10.57 -15.17 -3.18
CA PHE A 127 -11.72 -15.05 -4.07
C PHE A 127 -12.16 -16.42 -4.63
N LEU A 128 -11.20 -17.22 -5.12
CA LEU A 128 -11.46 -18.58 -5.61
C LEU A 128 -12.02 -19.50 -4.52
N ARG A 129 -11.46 -19.43 -3.30
CA ARG A 129 -11.98 -20.17 -2.16
C ARG A 129 -13.42 -19.78 -1.83
N GLN A 130 -13.75 -18.49 -1.91
CA GLN A 130 -15.09 -18.00 -1.62
C GLN A 130 -16.11 -18.51 -2.65
N ILE A 131 -15.75 -18.55 -3.94
CA ILE A 131 -16.61 -19.13 -4.99
C ILE A 131 -16.99 -20.57 -4.64
N VAL A 132 -16.01 -21.40 -4.26
CA VAL A 132 -16.28 -22.79 -3.87
C VAL A 132 -17.21 -22.85 -2.67
N LEU A 133 -16.97 -22.03 -1.64
CA LEU A 133 -17.79 -22.02 -0.43
C LEU A 133 -19.24 -21.57 -0.70
N ASP A 134 -19.45 -20.63 -1.61
CA ASP A 134 -20.77 -20.12 -1.97
C ASP A 134 -21.56 -21.14 -2.83
N ASP A 135 -20.87 -21.89 -3.70
CA ASP A 135 -21.49 -22.86 -4.64
C ASP A 135 -21.75 -24.25 -4.02
N LEU A 136 -21.14 -24.60 -2.88
CA LEU A 136 -21.31 -25.89 -2.19
C LEU A 136 -22.72 -26.19 -1.65
N GLN A 137 -23.71 -25.33 -1.95
CA GLN A 137 -25.11 -25.52 -1.55
C GLN A 137 -25.90 -26.47 -2.49
N HIS A 138 -25.39 -26.89 -3.66
CA HIS A 138 -26.17 -27.65 -4.67
C HIS A 138 -25.44 -28.81 -5.40
N PHE A 139 -24.74 -29.69 -4.66
CA PHE A 139 -23.97 -30.85 -5.17
C PHE A 139 -24.52 -31.55 -6.44
N ASN A 140 -23.90 -31.26 -7.59
CA ASN A 140 -24.07 -32.00 -8.85
C ASN A 140 -22.72 -32.32 -9.54
N LYS A 141 -22.73 -33.20 -10.55
CA LYS A 141 -21.49 -33.72 -11.17
C LYS A 141 -20.65 -32.63 -11.87
N HIS A 142 -21.27 -31.57 -12.38
CA HIS A 142 -20.55 -30.44 -12.99
C HIS A 142 -19.77 -29.62 -11.95
N GLU A 143 -20.23 -29.57 -10.69
CA GLU A 143 -19.54 -28.86 -9.61
C GLU A 143 -18.23 -29.53 -9.19
N LEU A 144 -18.06 -30.84 -9.45
CA LEU A 144 -16.81 -31.56 -9.17
C LEU A 144 -15.68 -31.07 -10.08
N GLU A 145 -15.93 -30.99 -11.40
CA GLU A 145 -14.95 -30.51 -12.38
C GLU A 145 -14.55 -29.05 -12.12
N VAL A 146 -15.53 -28.21 -11.74
CA VAL A 146 -15.30 -26.81 -11.37
C VAL A 146 -14.45 -26.70 -10.09
N THR A 147 -14.76 -27.51 -9.07
CA THR A 147 -14.00 -27.53 -7.81
C THR A 147 -12.56 -27.99 -8.03
N GLU A 148 -12.33 -29.00 -8.86
CA GLU A 148 -10.99 -29.45 -9.24
C GLU A 148 -10.20 -28.36 -9.97
N ALA A 149 -10.83 -27.68 -10.93
CA ALA A 149 -10.22 -26.57 -11.65
C ALA A 149 -9.86 -25.40 -10.71
N ILE A 150 -10.76 -25.05 -9.79
CA ILE A 150 -10.51 -24.01 -8.78
C ILE A 150 -9.38 -24.42 -7.83
N GLY A 151 -9.34 -25.68 -7.40
CA GLY A 151 -8.26 -26.23 -6.58
C GLY A 151 -6.90 -26.13 -7.28
N ALA A 152 -6.83 -26.52 -8.56
CA ALA A 152 -5.61 -26.42 -9.37
C ALA A 152 -5.14 -24.96 -9.56
N LEU A 153 -6.07 -24.04 -9.85
CA LEU A 153 -5.78 -22.61 -9.97
C LEU A 153 -5.29 -22.02 -8.64
N THR A 154 -5.93 -22.38 -7.52
CA THR A 154 -5.54 -21.94 -6.17
C THR A 154 -4.11 -22.40 -5.85
N ALA A 155 -3.78 -23.66 -6.13
CA ALA A 155 -2.43 -24.20 -5.95
C ALA A 155 -1.39 -23.51 -6.84
N MET A 156 -1.74 -23.19 -8.10
CA MET A 156 -0.87 -22.42 -9.00
C MET A 156 -0.60 -21.01 -8.45
N LEU A 157 -1.65 -20.31 -7.99
CA LEU A 157 -1.53 -18.96 -7.41
C LEU A 157 -0.68 -18.98 -6.14
N PHE A 158 -0.85 -19.99 -5.28
CA PHE A 158 0.00 -20.18 -4.10
C PHE A 158 1.48 -20.30 -4.48
N ARG A 159 1.82 -21.09 -5.50
CA ARG A 159 3.20 -21.22 -5.99
C ARG A 159 3.76 -19.91 -6.54
N LEU A 160 2.93 -19.12 -7.24
CA LEU A 160 3.32 -17.79 -7.73
C LEU A 160 3.53 -16.79 -6.58
N GLN A 161 2.66 -16.84 -5.56
CA GLN A 161 2.78 -16.04 -4.34
C GLN A 161 4.11 -16.32 -3.62
N GLN A 162 4.47 -17.60 -3.44
CA GLN A 162 5.73 -17.97 -2.80
C GLN A 162 6.96 -17.51 -3.60
N LYS A 163 6.90 -17.52 -4.94
CA LYS A 163 7.98 -16.95 -5.78
C LYS A 163 8.11 -15.44 -5.59
N GLU A 164 6.99 -14.71 -5.50
CA GLU A 164 7.02 -13.27 -5.25
C GLU A 164 7.52 -12.94 -3.84
N ARG A 165 7.24 -13.76 -2.83
CA ARG A 165 7.79 -13.61 -1.46
C ARG A 165 9.31 -13.58 -1.46
N ALA A 166 9.96 -14.53 -2.12
CA ALA A 166 11.42 -14.55 -2.26
C ALA A 166 11.94 -13.27 -2.96
N GLN A 167 11.20 -12.78 -3.95
CA GLN A 167 11.56 -11.54 -4.65
C GLN A 167 11.34 -10.29 -3.81
N VAL A 168 10.33 -10.27 -2.93
CA VAL A 168 10.10 -9.22 -1.91
C VAL A 168 11.30 -9.15 -0.98
N MET A 169 11.76 -10.29 -0.43
CA MET A 169 12.92 -10.32 0.46
C MET A 169 14.18 -9.79 -0.24
N LYS A 170 14.44 -10.26 -1.47
CA LYS A 170 15.58 -9.81 -2.28
C LYS A 170 15.54 -8.31 -2.58
N ASN A 171 14.38 -7.78 -2.97
CA ASN A 171 14.23 -6.35 -3.28
C ASN A 171 14.19 -5.48 -2.03
N PHE A 172 13.72 -6.01 -0.91
CA PHE A 172 13.83 -5.33 0.38
C PHE A 172 15.29 -5.18 0.81
N ALA A 173 16.12 -6.22 0.68
CA ALA A 173 17.56 -6.12 0.97
C ALA A 173 18.23 -4.99 0.15
N LYS A 174 17.84 -4.82 -1.11
CA LYS A 174 18.29 -3.69 -1.95
C LYS A 174 17.74 -2.35 -1.48
N PHE A 175 16.47 -2.28 -1.07
CA PHE A 175 15.86 -1.06 -0.54
C PHE A 175 16.45 -0.66 0.82
N ASN A 176 16.86 -1.63 1.64
CA ASN A 176 17.50 -1.42 2.94
C ASN A 176 19.03 -1.44 2.87
N SER A 177 19.60 -1.30 1.67
CA SER A 177 21.05 -1.15 1.47
C SER A 177 21.59 0.08 2.21
N GLU A 178 22.87 0.07 2.58
CA GLU A 178 23.56 1.25 3.14
C GLU A 178 23.47 2.47 2.20
N GLU A 179 23.50 2.26 0.88
CA GLU A 179 23.29 3.32 -0.12
C GLU A 179 21.93 4.01 0.08
N THR A 180 20.84 3.24 0.11
CA THR A 180 19.49 3.79 0.26
C THR A 180 19.30 4.44 1.63
N LYS A 181 19.84 3.84 2.71
CA LYS A 181 19.84 4.46 4.04
C LYS A 181 20.56 5.80 4.03
N ALA A 182 21.74 5.88 3.43
CA ALA A 182 22.51 7.11 3.30
C ALA A 182 21.74 8.17 2.50
N MET A 183 21.01 7.79 1.45
CA MET A 183 20.14 8.72 0.72
C MET A 183 19.00 9.28 1.58
N PHE A 184 18.32 8.44 2.39
CA PHE A 184 17.28 8.91 3.32
C PHE A 184 17.87 9.84 4.39
N THR A 185 19.00 9.48 4.98
CA THR A 185 19.72 10.29 5.96
C THR A 185 20.13 11.65 5.35
N ALA A 186 20.78 11.65 4.19
CA ALA A 186 21.25 12.87 3.55
C ALA A 186 20.11 13.84 3.18
N LEU A 187 18.95 13.31 2.76
CA LEU A 187 17.83 14.12 2.31
C LEU A 187 16.94 14.63 3.46
N PHE A 188 16.82 13.87 4.55
CA PHE A 188 15.83 14.14 5.61
C PHE A 188 16.42 14.42 6.99
N GLN A 189 17.68 14.08 7.30
CA GLN A 189 18.30 14.43 8.59
C GLN A 189 18.99 15.80 8.59
N LYS A 190 19.28 16.38 7.42
CA LYS A 190 19.81 17.74 7.33
C LYS A 190 18.69 18.77 7.46
N GLU A 191 18.45 19.21 8.69
CA GLU A 191 18.11 20.60 9.09
C GLU A 191 17.82 20.64 10.60
N GLU A 192 18.87 20.53 11.41
CA GLU A 192 18.93 21.33 12.64
C GLU A 192 19.49 22.70 12.20
N GLY A 193 18.61 23.70 12.07
CA GLY A 193 19.00 25.10 11.92
C GLY A 193 18.99 25.66 10.49
N ALA A 194 17.89 26.35 10.17
CA ALA A 194 17.88 27.59 9.41
C ALA A 194 16.66 28.40 9.83
#